data_AF-A0A1E5NZB4-F1
#
_entry.id   AF-A0A1E5NZB4-F1
#
_cell.length_a   1.000
_cell.length_b   1.000
_cell.length_c   1.000
_cell.angle_alpha   90.00
_cell.angle_beta   90.00
_cell.angle_gamma   90.00
#
_symmetry.space_group_name_H-M   'P 1'
#
loop_
_entity.id
_entity.type
_entity.pdbx_description
1 polymer ?
#
loop_
_entity_poly.entity_id
_entity_poly.type
_entity_poly.pdbx_seq_one_letter_code
_entity_poly.pdbx_strand_id
1 'polypeptide(L)'
;MKDGYRDYDDTVPVIVTTLARLQQHGPHGPIWWRYGHSTWETLEAALDNPDDHRAFRAREEERRLLRRAQEEREQREREETARRQKAAAWACPTCGREVYSDDDWQSVPAGSDCSVCARAKERERLAAEERAAEEVQAQAKAEAEAWRKENGIFGFLRR
;
A
#
# COMPACT_ATOMS: atom_id res chain seq x y z
N MET A 1 -15.65 28.00 10.34
CA MET A 1 -16.99 27.99 9.71
C MET A 1 -17.69 26.76 10.24
N LYS A 2 -18.75 26.90 11.07
CA LYS A 2 -19.61 25.76 11.40
C LYS A 2 -20.40 25.43 10.13
N ASP A 3 -20.44 24.18 9.69
CA ASP A 3 -21.06 23.78 8.42
C ASP A 3 -22.60 23.95 8.37
N GLY A 4 -23.20 24.48 9.44
CA GLY A 4 -24.64 24.71 9.54
C GLY A 4 -25.45 23.45 9.84
N TYR A 5 -24.82 22.27 9.90
CA TYR A 5 -25.49 21.00 10.12
C TYR A 5 -25.97 20.88 11.57
N ARG A 6 -27.26 20.67 11.75
CA ARG A 6 -27.85 20.28 13.03
C ARG A 6 -28.57 18.96 12.82
N ASP A 7 -28.05 17.92 13.47
CA ASP A 7 -28.72 16.64 13.56
C ASP A 7 -29.95 16.79 14.46
N TYR A 8 -31.11 16.41 13.94
CA TYR A 8 -32.40 16.45 14.63
C TYR A 8 -33.00 15.05 14.77
N ASP A 9 -32.25 13.98 14.42
CA ASP A 9 -32.71 12.61 14.63
C ASP A 9 -33.03 12.41 16.13
N ASP A 10 -34.21 11.85 16.42
CA ASP A 10 -34.82 11.69 17.75
C ASP A 10 -35.17 12.98 18.52
N THR A 11 -35.17 14.16 17.88
CA THR A 11 -35.56 15.43 18.52
C THR A 11 -37.00 15.82 18.20
N VAL A 12 -37.81 16.12 19.23
CA VAL A 12 -39.16 16.67 19.04
C VAL A 12 -39.06 18.16 18.69
N PRO A 13 -39.51 18.61 17.51
CA PRO A 13 -39.44 20.03 17.15
C PRO A 13 -40.41 20.84 18.02
N VAL A 14 -39.88 21.89 18.68
CA VAL A 14 -40.69 22.85 19.43
C VAL A 14 -41.04 24.01 18.52
N ILE A 15 -42.33 24.13 18.20
CA ILE A 15 -42.88 25.19 17.35
C ILE A 15 -43.82 26.05 18.18
N VAL A 16 -43.72 27.37 18.00
CA VAL A 16 -44.57 28.34 18.69
C VAL A 16 -45.23 29.29 17.70
N THR A 17 -46.41 29.77 18.07
CA THR A 17 -47.10 30.87 17.40
C THR A 17 -47.78 31.77 18.42
N THR A 18 -48.30 32.93 18.00
CA THR A 18 -49.05 33.84 18.88
C THR A 18 -50.47 34.02 18.38
N LEU A 19 -51.41 34.24 19.31
CA LEU A 19 -52.83 34.48 18.98
C LEU A 19 -53.02 35.67 18.05
N ALA A 20 -52.25 36.75 18.23
CA ALA A 20 -52.32 37.93 17.36
C ALA A 20 -51.96 37.59 15.90
N ARG A 21 -50.94 36.75 15.68
CA ARG A 21 -50.53 36.33 14.34
C ARG A 21 -51.54 35.38 13.71
N LEU A 22 -52.09 34.45 14.50
CA LEU A 22 -53.18 33.57 14.06
C LEU A 22 -54.41 34.36 13.60
N GLN A 23 -54.80 35.39 14.34
CA GLN A 23 -55.93 36.25 13.97
C GLN A 23 -55.66 37.09 12.72
N GLN A 24 -54.43 37.57 12.55
CA GLN A 24 -54.07 38.46 11.44
C GLN A 24 -53.84 37.73 10.11
N HIS A 25 -53.25 36.53 10.14
CA HIS A 25 -52.79 35.84 8.92
C HIS A 25 -53.42 34.46 8.71
N GLY A 26 -54.18 33.96 9.69
CA GLY A 26 -54.75 32.62 9.66
C GLY A 26 -53.71 31.51 9.85
N PRO A 27 -54.15 30.24 10.01
CA PRO A 27 -53.27 29.12 10.36
C PRO A 27 -52.29 28.70 9.24
N HIS A 28 -52.60 29.03 7.98
CA HIS A 28 -51.77 28.72 6.82
C HIS A 28 -50.69 29.77 6.52
N GLY A 29 -50.70 30.90 7.24
CA GLY A 29 -49.69 31.94 7.06
C GLY A 29 -48.32 31.56 7.61
N PRO A 30 -47.26 32.33 7.28
CA PRO A 30 -45.94 32.17 7.86
C PRO A 30 -45.90 32.74 9.29
N ILE A 31 -46.60 32.05 10.19
CA ILE A 31 -46.81 32.47 11.58
C ILE A 31 -46.24 31.51 12.60
N TRP A 32 -45.51 30.49 12.14
CA TRP A 32 -44.94 29.45 12.99
C TRP A 32 -43.45 29.72 13.17
N TRP A 33 -42.98 29.65 14.40
CA TRP A 33 -41.56 29.83 14.73
C TRP A 33 -41.02 28.51 15.28
N ARG A 34 -40.04 27.92 14.59
CA ARG A 34 -39.30 26.75 15.06
C ARG A 34 -38.05 27.19 15.81
N TYR A 35 -37.88 26.70 17.03
CA TYR A 35 -36.64 26.92 17.76
C TYR A 35 -35.45 26.34 17.00
N GLY A 36 -34.46 27.19 16.75
CA GLY A 36 -33.27 26.84 15.96
C GLY A 36 -33.25 27.42 14.54
N HIS A 37 -34.40 27.90 14.04
CA HIS A 37 -34.51 28.66 12.79
C HIS A 37 -34.49 30.17 13.09
N SER A 38 -34.26 30.98 12.06
CA SER A 38 -34.15 32.45 12.17
C SER A 38 -35.34 33.21 11.59
N THR A 39 -36.34 32.50 11.07
CA THR A 39 -37.47 33.09 10.34
C THR A 39 -38.81 32.50 10.77
N TRP A 40 -39.89 33.28 10.57
CA TRP A 40 -41.25 32.78 10.68
C TRP A 40 -41.62 32.02 9.41
N GLU A 41 -42.21 30.85 9.58
CA GLU A 41 -42.41 29.85 8.54
C GLU A 41 -43.87 29.40 8.51
N THR A 42 -44.27 28.74 7.42
CA THR A 42 -45.54 28.01 7.38
C THR A 42 -45.43 26.78 8.29
N LEU A 43 -46.58 26.21 8.69
CA LEU A 43 -46.58 25.02 9.56
C LEU A 43 -45.82 23.85 8.91
N GLU A 44 -46.02 23.67 7.60
CA GLU A 44 -45.33 22.64 6.81
C GLU A 44 -43.82 22.86 6.80
N ALA A 45 -43.35 24.08 6.53
CA ALA A 45 -41.92 24.38 6.51
C ALA A 45 -41.26 24.29 7.89
N ALA A 46 -41.97 24.68 8.95
CA ALA A 46 -41.49 24.56 10.32
C ALA A 46 -41.39 23.08 10.76
N LEU A 47 -42.31 22.22 10.29
CA LEU A 47 -42.27 20.78 10.54
C LEU A 47 -41.29 20.04 9.62
N ASP A 48 -41.00 20.58 8.44
CA ASP A 48 -40.07 19.99 7.50
C ASP A 48 -38.65 19.99 8.09
N ASN A 49 -37.94 18.87 7.95
CA ASN A 49 -36.56 18.75 8.38
C ASN A 49 -35.69 18.72 7.12
N PRO A 50 -35.17 19.86 6.63
CA PRO A 50 -34.40 19.88 5.40
C PRO A 50 -33.07 19.11 5.49
N ASP A 51 -32.61 18.80 6.71
CA ASP A 51 -31.45 17.94 6.99
C ASP A 51 -31.85 16.45 7.23
N ASP A 52 -33.10 16.05 6.94
CA ASP A 52 -33.61 14.68 7.07
C ASP A 52 -32.72 13.65 6.34
N HIS A 53 -32.82 12.38 6.73
CA HIS A 53 -32.11 11.22 6.19
C HIS A 53 -31.99 11.19 4.65
N ARG A 54 -32.83 11.90 3.90
CA ARG A 54 -32.68 12.14 2.45
C ARG A 54 -31.38 12.87 2.09
N ALA A 55 -31.03 13.96 2.78
CA ALA A 55 -29.78 14.68 2.58
C ALA A 55 -28.57 13.82 2.97
N PHE A 56 -28.68 13.07 4.07
CA PHE A 56 -27.67 12.08 4.46
C PHE A 56 -27.51 10.98 3.41
N ARG A 57 -28.61 10.42 2.88
CA ARG A 57 -28.58 9.38 1.84
C ARG A 57 -27.96 9.88 0.55
N ALA A 58 -28.24 11.11 0.12
CA ALA A 58 -27.63 11.70 -1.06
C ALA A 58 -26.10 11.85 -0.90
N ARG A 59 -25.62 12.34 0.26
CA ARG A 59 -24.19 12.42 0.58
C ARG A 59 -23.54 11.03 0.67
N GLU A 60 -24.22 10.07 1.27
CA GLU A 60 -23.75 8.67 1.33
C GLU A 60 -23.63 8.03 -0.05
N GLU A 61 -24.58 8.30 -0.94
CA GLU A 61 -24.55 7.84 -2.33
C GLU A 61 -23.37 8.46 -3.08
N GLU A 62 -23.16 9.78 -2.96
CA GLU A 62 -22.00 10.46 -3.53
C GLU A 62 -20.68 9.87 -3.00
N ARG A 63 -20.54 9.68 -1.69
CA ARG A 63 -19.37 9.02 -1.08
C ARG A 63 -19.16 7.60 -1.62
N ARG A 64 -20.24 6.85 -1.83
CA ARG A 64 -20.18 5.49 -2.40
C ARG A 64 -19.73 5.51 -3.86
N LEU A 65 -20.23 6.45 -4.66
CA LEU A 65 -19.81 6.62 -6.05
C LEU A 65 -18.34 7.00 -6.17
N LEU A 66 -17.87 7.92 -5.31
CA LEU A 66 -16.45 8.29 -5.25
C LEU A 66 -15.56 7.11 -4.87
N ARG A 67 -15.93 6.32 -3.84
CA ARG A 67 -15.19 5.11 -3.46
C ARG A 67 -15.13 4.10 -4.61
N ARG A 68 -16.26 3.84 -5.28
CA ARG A 68 -16.31 2.93 -6.44
C ARG A 68 -15.42 3.41 -7.59
N ALA A 69 -15.44 4.71 -7.88
CA ALA A 69 -14.59 5.29 -8.92
C ALA A 69 -13.10 5.20 -8.57
N GLN A 70 -12.74 5.34 -7.29
CA GLN A 70 -11.38 5.15 -6.81
C GLN A 70 -10.95 3.68 -6.89
N GLU A 71 -11.78 2.76 -6.38
CA GLU A 71 -11.54 1.32 -6.46
C GLU A 71 -11.34 0.87 -7.92
N GLU A 72 -12.18 1.37 -8.85
CA GLU A 72 -12.04 1.05 -10.27
C GLU A 72 -10.71 1.56 -10.86
N ARG A 73 -10.25 2.75 -10.46
CA ARG A 73 -8.94 3.28 -10.88
C ARG A 73 -7.80 2.43 -10.33
N GLU A 74 -7.84 2.10 -9.04
CA GLU A 74 -6.84 1.24 -8.40
C GLU A 74 -6.79 -0.15 -9.02
N GLN A 75 -7.94 -0.74 -9.38
CA GLN A 75 -7.99 -2.02 -10.09
C GLN A 75 -7.36 -1.92 -11.47
N ARG A 76 -7.70 -0.88 -12.26
CA ARG A 76 -7.10 -0.65 -13.59
C ARG A 76 -5.58 -0.48 -13.50
N GLU A 77 -5.09 0.25 -12.51
CA GLU A 77 -3.65 0.42 -12.29
C GLU A 77 -2.97 -0.92 -11.95
N ARG A 78 -3.58 -1.73 -11.07
CA ARG A 78 -3.06 -3.08 -10.73
C ARG A 78 -3.05 -4.03 -11.94
N GLU A 79 -4.09 -3.98 -12.76
CA GLU A 79 -4.15 -4.78 -13.99
C GLU A 79 -3.07 -4.34 -14.98
N GLU A 80 -2.85 -3.04 -15.12
CA GLU A 80 -1.81 -2.52 -16.00
C GLU A 80 -0.41 -2.86 -15.52
N THR A 81 -0.12 -2.73 -14.22
CA THR A 81 1.16 -3.12 -13.64
C THR A 81 1.39 -4.62 -13.80
N ALA A 82 0.40 -5.46 -13.51
CA ALA A 82 0.48 -6.91 -13.72
C ALA A 82 0.72 -7.26 -15.20
N ARG A 83 0.09 -6.54 -16.14
CA ARG A 83 0.32 -6.72 -17.58
C ARG A 83 1.74 -6.33 -17.98
N ARG A 84 2.25 -5.21 -17.47
CA ARG A 84 3.63 -4.75 -17.73
C ARG A 84 4.65 -5.75 -17.17
N GLN A 85 4.44 -6.26 -15.96
CA GLN A 85 5.29 -7.28 -15.33
C GLN A 85 5.33 -8.57 -16.15
N LYS A 86 4.17 -9.06 -16.58
CA LYS A 86 4.09 -10.26 -17.45
C LYS A 86 4.75 -10.03 -18.81
N ALA A 87 4.62 -8.84 -19.39
CA ALA A 87 5.26 -8.51 -20.66
C ALA A 87 6.80 -8.39 -20.53
N ALA A 88 7.30 -7.97 -19.37
CA ALA A 88 8.72 -7.88 -19.06
C ALA A 88 9.30 -9.21 -18.54
N ALA A 89 8.48 -10.24 -18.34
CA ALA A 89 8.94 -11.52 -17.85
C ALA A 89 9.83 -12.24 -18.87
N TRP A 90 10.83 -12.96 -18.38
CA TRP A 90 11.73 -13.76 -19.20
C TRP A 90 11.90 -15.17 -18.63
N ALA A 91 12.26 -16.12 -19.48
CA ALA A 91 12.59 -17.48 -19.04
C ALA A 91 14.05 -17.54 -18.55
N CYS A 92 14.27 -18.12 -17.38
CA CYS A 92 15.60 -18.37 -16.86
C CYS A 92 16.37 -19.33 -17.79
N PRO A 93 17.59 -18.99 -18.23
CA PRO A 93 18.35 -19.83 -19.16
C PRO A 93 18.82 -21.15 -18.53
N THR A 94 18.95 -21.24 -17.20
CA THR A 94 19.39 -22.47 -16.51
C THR A 94 18.25 -23.47 -16.28
N CYS A 95 17.07 -23.01 -15.87
CA CYS A 95 15.97 -23.91 -15.45
C CYS A 95 14.64 -23.70 -16.17
N GLY A 96 14.54 -22.72 -17.08
CA GLY A 96 13.33 -22.43 -17.86
C GLY A 96 12.19 -21.80 -17.06
N ARG A 97 12.36 -21.52 -15.77
CA ARG A 97 11.34 -20.85 -14.94
C ARG A 97 11.14 -19.39 -15.40
N GLU A 98 9.88 -18.96 -15.44
CA GLU A 98 9.51 -17.57 -15.70
C GLU A 98 9.94 -16.65 -14.54
N VAL A 99 10.63 -15.57 -14.87
CA VAL A 99 11.16 -14.56 -13.94
C VAL A 99 10.54 -13.21 -14.28
N TYR A 100 10.09 -12.48 -13.27
CA TYR A 100 9.46 -11.16 -13.41
C TYR A 100 10.44 -10.06 -12.99
N SER A 101 10.39 -8.89 -13.64
CA SER A 101 11.33 -7.78 -13.41
C SER A 101 11.20 -7.08 -12.05
N ASP A 102 10.06 -7.25 -11.37
CA ASP A 102 9.63 -6.40 -10.26
C ASP A 102 9.79 -7.07 -8.88
N ASP A 103 10.82 -7.90 -8.71
CA ASP A 103 11.30 -8.22 -7.35
C ASP A 103 12.20 -7.05 -6.87
N ASP A 104 11.57 -6.04 -6.27
CA ASP A 104 12.16 -4.83 -5.65
C ASP A 104 13.31 -5.09 -4.64
N TRP A 105 13.73 -6.34 -4.42
CA TRP A 105 14.79 -6.72 -3.50
C TRP A 105 16.09 -7.19 -4.18
N GLN A 106 16.10 -7.36 -5.49
CA GLN A 106 17.30 -7.60 -6.31
C GLN A 106 16.91 -7.39 -7.78
N SER A 107 17.14 -6.21 -8.35
CA SER A 107 16.97 -5.96 -9.78
C SER A 107 17.92 -6.84 -10.58
N VAL A 108 17.49 -8.06 -10.89
CA VAL A 108 18.27 -8.99 -11.70
C VAL A 108 18.17 -8.53 -13.16
N PRO A 109 19.28 -8.37 -13.89
CA PRO A 109 19.23 -7.92 -15.28
C PRO A 109 18.31 -8.81 -16.11
N ALA A 110 17.55 -8.23 -17.04
CA ALA A 110 16.70 -8.99 -17.93
C ALA A 110 17.52 -10.05 -18.70
N GLY A 111 16.99 -11.27 -18.81
CA GLY A 111 17.67 -12.40 -19.47
C GLY A 111 18.70 -13.14 -18.60
N SER A 112 18.86 -12.77 -17.34
CA SER A 112 19.73 -13.46 -16.38
C SER A 112 19.08 -14.70 -15.76
N ASP A 113 19.85 -15.42 -14.95
CA ASP A 113 19.34 -16.53 -14.15
C ASP A 113 18.33 -16.08 -13.10
N CYS A 114 17.37 -16.95 -12.79
CA CYS A 114 16.50 -16.71 -11.65
C CYS A 114 17.32 -16.63 -10.35
N SER A 115 16.81 -15.91 -9.34
CA SER A 115 17.50 -15.69 -8.06
C SER A 115 17.97 -16.99 -7.39
N VAL A 116 17.25 -18.09 -7.58
CA VAL A 116 17.62 -19.43 -7.07
C VAL A 116 18.84 -19.98 -7.80
N CYS A 117 18.82 -19.99 -9.14
CA CYS A 117 19.94 -20.48 -9.95
C CYS A 117 21.19 -19.60 -9.81
N ALA A 118 21.00 -18.28 -9.72
CA ALA A 118 22.09 -17.35 -9.46
C ALA A 118 22.78 -17.63 -8.11
N ARG A 119 21.99 -17.84 -7.05
CA ARG A 119 22.53 -18.19 -5.71
C ARG A 119 23.19 -19.57 -5.67
N ALA A 120 22.70 -20.54 -6.44
CA ALA A 120 23.32 -21.86 -6.54
C ALA A 120 24.72 -21.76 -7.17
N LYS A 121 24.84 -21.05 -8.30
CA LYS A 121 26.12 -20.81 -8.97
C LYS A 121 27.10 -20.04 -8.09
N GLU A 122 26.62 -19.05 -7.34
CA GLU A 122 27.45 -18.30 -6.40
C GLU A 122 28.04 -19.21 -5.31
N ARG A 123 27.22 -20.10 -4.73
CA ARG A 123 27.69 -21.07 -3.72
C ARG A 123 28.74 -22.03 -4.29
N GLU A 124 28.52 -22.51 -5.52
CA GLU A 124 29.49 -23.37 -6.20
C GLU A 124 30.81 -22.65 -6.46
N ARG A 125 30.76 -21.36 -6.85
CA ARG A 125 31.96 -20.53 -7.04
C ARG A 125 32.72 -20.34 -5.74
N LEU A 126 32.04 -19.97 -4.66
CA LEU A 126 32.68 -19.79 -3.34
C LEU A 126 33.32 -21.11 -2.85
N ALA A 127 32.63 -22.24 -3.00
CA ALA A 127 33.20 -23.55 -2.64
C ALA A 127 34.38 -23.97 -3.53
N ALA A 128 34.44 -23.51 -4.78
CA ALA A 128 35.60 -23.72 -5.65
C ALA A 128 36.78 -22.84 -5.24
N GLU A 129 36.53 -21.57 -4.90
CA GLU A 129 37.55 -20.64 -4.40
C GLU A 129 38.16 -21.11 -3.08
N GLU A 130 37.32 -21.60 -2.15
CA GLU A 130 37.79 -22.17 -0.87
C GLU A 130 38.68 -23.39 -1.10
N ARG A 131 38.28 -24.33 -1.96
CA ARG A 131 39.10 -25.51 -2.31
C ARG A 131 40.43 -25.11 -2.95
N ALA A 132 40.42 -24.14 -3.87
CA ALA A 132 41.65 -23.64 -4.48
C ALA A 132 42.57 -22.97 -3.45
N ALA A 133 42.01 -22.21 -2.50
CA ALA A 133 42.78 -21.60 -1.42
C ALA A 133 43.40 -22.64 -0.47
N GLU A 134 42.65 -23.70 -0.13
CA GLU A 134 43.16 -24.82 0.67
C GLU A 134 44.29 -25.57 -0.05
N GLU A 135 44.15 -25.82 -1.36
CA GLU A 135 45.19 -26.44 -2.18
C GLU A 135 46.47 -25.59 -2.22
N VAL A 136 46.34 -24.29 -2.44
CA VAL A 136 47.48 -23.35 -2.42
C VAL A 136 48.14 -23.33 -1.03
N GLN A 137 47.37 -23.34 0.05
CA GLN A 137 47.92 -23.43 1.40
C GLN A 137 48.61 -24.77 1.67
N ALA A 138 48.05 -25.88 1.20
CA ALA A 138 48.63 -27.20 1.33
C ALA A 138 49.95 -27.31 0.57
N GLN A 139 50.01 -26.78 -0.66
CA GLN A 139 51.23 -26.70 -1.47
C GLN A 139 52.29 -25.84 -0.78
N ALA A 140 51.94 -24.62 -0.33
CA ALA A 140 52.87 -23.75 0.38
C ALA A 140 53.41 -24.39 1.67
N LYS A 141 52.57 -25.12 2.41
CA LYS A 141 53.01 -25.91 3.58
C LYS A 141 53.95 -27.03 3.19
N ALA A 142 53.64 -27.79 2.13
CA ALA A 142 54.49 -28.86 1.64
C ALA A 142 55.84 -28.36 1.14
N GLU A 143 55.88 -27.24 0.41
CA GLU A 143 57.10 -26.57 -0.03
C GLU A 143 57.91 -26.05 1.16
N ALA A 144 57.28 -25.43 2.15
CA ALA A 144 57.96 -24.99 3.36
C ALA A 144 58.53 -26.18 4.17
N GLU A 145 57.80 -27.30 4.24
CA GLU A 145 58.30 -28.51 4.88
C GLU A 145 59.45 -29.14 4.09
N ALA A 146 59.37 -29.19 2.76
CA ALA A 146 60.44 -29.65 1.88
C ALA A 146 61.69 -28.78 2.05
N TRP A 147 61.53 -27.45 2.02
CA TRP A 147 62.61 -26.50 2.28
C TRP A 147 63.22 -26.70 3.67
N ARG A 148 62.40 -26.93 4.71
CA ARG A 148 62.88 -27.25 6.08
C ARG A 148 63.62 -28.59 6.15
N LYS A 149 63.23 -29.61 5.37
CA LYS A 149 63.96 -30.88 5.31
C LYS A 149 65.30 -30.74 4.58
N GLU A 150 65.34 -29.92 3.54
CA GLU A 150 66.55 -29.68 2.74
C GLU A 150 67.53 -28.71 3.43
N ASN A 151 67.04 -27.70 4.15
CA ASN A 151 67.85 -26.64 4.77
C ASN A 151 67.87 -26.66 6.32
N GLY A 152 67.12 -27.55 6.98
CA GLY A 152 67.03 -27.64 8.44
C GLY A 152 67.97 -28.69 9.05
N ILE A 153 68.86 -28.23 9.93
CA ILE A 153 69.65 -28.95 10.97
C ILE A 153 70.59 -30.10 10.53
N PHE A 154 70.48 -30.68 9.32
CA PHE A 154 71.51 -31.56 8.78
C PHE A 154 72.58 -30.84 7.92
N GLY A 155 72.62 -29.51 7.98
CA GLY A 155 73.64 -28.68 7.32
C GLY A 155 74.91 -28.39 8.14
N PHE A 156 74.98 -28.75 9.43
CA PHE A 156 76.11 -28.35 10.31
C PHE A 156 77.16 -29.43 10.56
N LEU A 157 77.13 -30.55 9.84
CA LEU A 157 78.10 -31.65 9.99
C LEU A 157 78.67 -32.12 8.64
N ARG A 158 79.11 -31.17 7.81
CA ARG A 158 80.00 -31.53 6.69
C ARG A 158 81.21 -30.60 6.60
N ARG A 159 82.29 -31.15 7.18
CA ARG A 159 83.72 -30.96 6.91
C ARG A 159 84.49 -29.96 7.76
#